data_AF-A0A0M3HWM0-F1
#
_entry.id   AF-A0A0M3HWM0-F1
#
_cell.length_a   1.000
_cell.length_b   1.000
_cell.length_c   1.000
_cell.angle_alpha   90.00
_cell.angle_beta   90.00
_cell.angle_gamma   90.00
#
_symmetry.space_group_name_H-M   'P 1'
#
loop_
_entity.id
_entity.type
_entity.pdbx_description
1 polymer ?
#
loop_
_entity_poly.entity_id
_entity_poly.type
_entity_poly.pdbx_seq_one_letter_code
_entity_poly.pdbx_strand_id
1 'polypeptide(L)'
;MLCNPSNPPNDFDVYNIFDRKINCLPYMNYISECLADGRNHMHCCMTEAKDRDENACFGLCRGEGIDGVAAWDKYQTCLAINLHPIFKCFERGYQNTPTPPQSVQILSKTTDSAVLSWALPAVNPSLAHSYHVVCKETDGEAVEKAVDTRNTKVTLSGLRADSKYSASVVAVTRDGNRRSLASEEVHFHTAGVAPRVTAYRETVAIPKYAGSVTLACRMQMPGTIHRSARVEWKKVDESTGRFETLSGEKYSLTNYISFHGQPRHYVSALQIKPLDVSDFGTYRCVASNDFGSSSSDIHLTVRMVTPATAVPPESPYMCCQRQRIRSPCAAVCGTEYGKRASLRAEAFMNNKCEDEISKFLSCTVADVDEGACCLRRKVPSICLPLCDGSQMQSKDIPHVCAPHTFSIFECRMEQADNRPATVSGLKATTQGESVLLRWNSTERADMYHVYWRRRPSTSWEVSSVIGTSKRVNGADEVVVVASNGFGNAHAARLVNENGKWIAFYY
;
A
#
# COMPACT_ATOMS: atom_id res chain seq x y z
N MET A 1 19.33 -19.24 52.67
CA MET A 1 19.26 -17.96 53.40
C MET A 1 18.34 -16.98 52.70
N LEU A 2 18.46 -16.79 51.38
CA LEU A 2 17.62 -15.82 50.64
C LEU A 2 16.12 -16.16 50.52
N CYS A 3 15.69 -17.42 50.71
CA CYS A 3 14.29 -17.81 50.45
C CYS A 3 13.31 -17.49 51.58
N ASN A 4 13.74 -16.87 52.68
CA ASN A 4 12.87 -16.51 53.80
C ASN A 4 12.84 -14.99 54.00
N PRO A 5 11.81 -14.30 53.49
CA PRO A 5 11.63 -12.85 53.64
C PRO A 5 11.64 -12.35 55.09
N SER A 6 11.18 -13.17 56.03
CA SER A 6 11.15 -12.81 57.46
C SER A 6 12.48 -12.99 58.17
N ASN A 7 13.48 -13.59 57.52
CA ASN A 7 14.83 -13.71 58.04
C ASN A 7 15.88 -13.46 56.94
N PRO A 8 16.00 -12.20 56.46
CA PRO A 8 17.02 -11.84 55.47
C PRO A 8 18.43 -12.13 55.98
N PRO A 9 19.37 -12.50 55.09
CA PRO A 9 20.80 -12.50 55.40
C PRO A 9 21.25 -11.17 56.02
N ASN A 10 22.13 -11.23 57.01
CA ASN A 10 22.79 -10.02 57.53
C ASN A 10 23.88 -9.55 56.56
N ASP A 11 24.41 -8.35 56.79
CA ASP A 11 25.41 -7.72 55.93
C ASP A 11 26.63 -8.61 55.65
N PHE A 12 27.09 -9.41 56.63
CA PHE A 12 28.22 -10.34 56.44
C PHE A 12 27.84 -11.57 55.62
N ASP A 13 26.63 -12.09 55.81
CA ASP A 13 26.13 -13.26 55.08
C ASP A 13 25.97 -12.96 53.59
N VAL A 14 25.63 -11.71 53.23
CA VAL A 14 25.50 -11.26 51.83
C VAL A 14 26.76 -11.52 51.01
N TYR A 15 27.95 -11.34 51.60
CA TYR A 15 29.23 -11.60 50.94
C TYR A 15 29.45 -13.08 50.64
N ASN A 16 28.83 -13.99 51.41
CA ASN A 16 29.04 -15.42 51.29
C ASN A 16 28.01 -16.10 50.37
N ILE A 17 26.91 -15.44 50.02
CA ILE A 17 25.76 -16.03 49.26
C ILE A 17 26.22 -16.72 47.96
N PHE A 18 27.23 -16.15 47.30
CA PHE A 18 27.71 -16.60 45.99
C PHE A 18 29.14 -17.11 46.01
N ASP A 19 29.73 -17.28 47.20
CA ASP A 19 30.99 -17.98 47.37
C ASP A 19 30.89 -19.39 46.79
N ARG A 20 32.03 -19.94 46.35
CA ARG A 20 32.10 -21.30 45.77
C ARG A 20 31.45 -22.39 46.64
N LYS A 21 31.36 -22.17 47.96
CA LYS A 21 30.74 -23.09 48.91
C LYS A 21 29.21 -23.04 48.90
N ILE A 22 28.60 -21.87 48.67
CA ILE A 22 27.14 -21.66 48.74
C ILE A 22 26.53 -21.56 47.33
N ASN A 23 27.20 -20.86 46.41
CA ASN A 23 26.93 -20.81 44.96
C ASN A 23 25.45 -20.62 44.60
N CYS A 24 24.79 -19.57 45.10
CA CYS A 24 23.37 -19.32 44.78
C CYS A 24 23.12 -18.82 43.35
N LEU A 25 24.17 -18.47 42.59
CA LEU A 25 24.05 -17.77 41.29
C LEU A 25 23.15 -18.53 40.29
N PRO A 26 23.31 -19.85 40.09
CA PRO A 26 22.46 -20.61 39.16
C PRO A 26 20.99 -20.66 39.57
N TYR A 27 20.69 -20.38 40.85
CA TYR A 27 19.35 -20.49 41.41
C TYR A 27 18.65 -19.14 41.56
N MET A 28 19.32 -18.03 41.24
CA MET A 28 18.77 -16.70 41.51
C MET A 28 17.45 -16.44 40.80
N ASN A 29 17.26 -16.93 39.58
CA ASN A 29 15.98 -16.77 38.87
C ASN A 29 14.83 -17.43 39.65
N TYR A 30 15.04 -18.67 40.12
CA TYR A 30 14.04 -19.39 40.92
C TYR A 30 13.81 -18.74 42.29
N ILE A 31 14.88 -18.28 42.95
CA ILE A 31 14.79 -17.58 44.23
C ILE A 31 14.01 -16.28 44.07
N SER A 32 14.33 -15.47 43.05
CA SER A 32 13.61 -14.23 42.73
C SER A 32 12.13 -14.50 42.47
N GLU A 33 11.81 -15.47 41.62
CA GLU A 33 10.42 -15.84 41.30
C GLU A 33 9.63 -16.23 42.56
N CYS A 34 10.23 -17.05 43.43
CA CYS A 34 9.62 -17.45 44.71
C CYS A 34 9.44 -16.25 45.67
N LEU A 35 10.41 -15.34 45.73
CA LEU A 35 10.34 -14.15 46.59
C LEU A 35 9.29 -13.16 46.10
N ALA A 36 9.19 -12.94 44.79
CA ALA A 36 8.16 -12.09 44.23
C ALA A 36 6.76 -12.70 44.45
N ASP A 37 6.65 -14.03 44.42
CA ASP A 37 5.41 -14.80 44.64
C ASP A 37 4.25 -14.24 43.80
N GLY A 38 4.50 -14.05 42.50
CA GLY A 38 3.53 -13.52 41.55
C GLY A 38 3.18 -12.02 41.74
N ARG A 39 3.92 -11.25 42.54
CA ARG A 39 3.62 -9.83 42.82
C ARG A 39 4.72 -8.90 42.30
N ASN A 40 4.32 -7.71 41.90
CA ASN A 40 5.24 -6.67 41.47
C ASN A 40 5.52 -5.71 42.63
N HIS A 41 6.67 -5.88 43.28
CA HIS A 41 7.10 -5.07 44.42
C HIS A 41 7.93 -3.86 44.01
N MET A 42 8.14 -3.62 42.70
CA MET A 42 9.04 -2.59 42.19
C MET A 42 8.71 -1.19 42.73
N HIS A 43 7.42 -0.85 42.86
CA HIS A 43 7.02 0.43 43.44
C HIS A 43 7.53 0.59 44.88
N CYS A 44 7.32 -0.42 45.73
CA CYS A 44 7.81 -0.41 47.11
C CYS A 44 9.35 -0.40 47.16
N CYS A 45 10.01 -1.28 46.39
CA CYS A 45 11.46 -1.37 46.37
C CYS A 45 12.12 -0.05 45.98
N MET A 46 11.59 0.64 44.96
CA MET A 46 12.09 1.94 44.53
C MET A 46 11.86 3.05 45.56
N THR A 47 10.76 2.98 46.32
CA THR A 47 10.42 3.99 47.33
C THR A 47 11.18 3.79 48.63
N GLU A 48 11.39 2.55 49.06
CA GLU A 48 12.00 2.19 50.35
C GLU A 48 13.51 1.90 50.23
N ALA A 49 14.08 1.97 49.02
CA ALA A 49 15.50 1.78 48.79
C ALA A 49 16.34 2.76 49.62
N LYS A 50 17.40 2.23 50.24
CA LYS A 50 18.37 3.02 50.99
C LYS A 50 19.25 3.84 50.05
N ASP A 51 19.57 3.27 48.90
CA ASP A 51 20.17 3.95 47.77
C ASP A 51 19.48 3.50 46.48
N ARG A 52 18.86 4.43 45.75
CA ARG A 52 18.09 4.15 44.54
C ARG A 52 18.96 3.99 43.30
N ASP A 53 20.17 4.54 43.33
CA ASP A 53 21.09 4.46 42.20
C ASP A 53 21.76 3.08 42.15
N GLU A 54 21.91 2.44 43.32
CA GLU A 54 22.33 1.05 43.47
C GLU A 54 21.17 0.06 43.23
N ASN A 55 20.73 -0.06 41.97
CA ASN A 55 19.50 -0.77 41.58
C ASN A 55 19.72 -2.14 40.91
N ALA A 56 20.96 -2.62 40.82
CA ALA A 56 21.32 -3.84 40.09
C ALA A 56 20.55 -5.10 40.55
N CYS A 57 20.08 -5.12 41.80
CA CYS A 57 19.33 -6.22 42.41
C CYS A 57 17.80 -6.03 42.41
N PHE A 58 17.27 -4.94 41.85
CA PHE A 58 15.82 -4.67 41.88
C PHE A 58 15.00 -5.60 40.99
N GLY A 59 15.63 -6.39 40.11
CA GLY A 59 14.98 -7.51 39.42
C GLY A 59 14.26 -8.46 40.38
N LEU A 60 14.83 -8.68 41.59
CA LEU A 60 14.23 -9.47 42.67
C LEU A 60 12.78 -9.06 42.96
N CYS A 61 12.48 -7.76 42.86
CA CYS A 61 11.18 -7.20 43.17
C CYS A 61 10.09 -7.58 42.14
N ARG A 62 10.47 -8.07 40.96
CA ARG A 62 9.56 -8.58 39.93
C ARG A 62 9.73 -10.08 39.65
N GLY A 63 10.61 -10.75 40.38
CA GLY A 63 10.95 -12.15 40.11
C GLY A 63 11.94 -12.33 38.95
N GLU A 64 12.54 -11.24 38.48
CA GLU A 64 13.61 -11.27 37.48
C GLU A 64 14.92 -11.54 38.25
N GLY A 65 15.65 -12.60 37.91
CA GLY A 65 16.92 -12.91 38.59
C GLY A 65 18.09 -12.09 38.05
N ILE A 66 19.22 -12.75 37.78
CA ILE A 66 20.46 -12.10 37.33
C ILE A 66 20.74 -12.45 35.88
N ASP A 67 20.79 -11.44 35.01
CA ASP A 67 21.20 -11.60 33.61
C ASP A 67 22.73 -11.49 33.48
N GLY A 68 23.42 -12.61 33.72
CA GLY A 68 24.84 -12.77 33.40
C GLY A 68 25.84 -12.47 34.53
N VAL A 69 27.06 -12.99 34.38
CA VAL A 69 28.11 -12.99 35.42
C VAL A 69 28.83 -11.63 35.55
N ALA A 70 28.76 -10.77 34.52
CA ALA A 70 29.57 -9.55 34.41
C ALA A 70 29.05 -8.35 35.23
N ALA A 71 27.89 -8.45 35.89
CA ALA A 71 27.30 -7.39 36.71
C ALA A 71 27.30 -7.71 38.22
N TRP A 72 28.08 -8.72 38.64
CA TRP A 72 28.02 -9.27 39.99
C TRP A 72 28.45 -8.28 41.07
N ASP A 73 29.54 -7.55 40.88
CA ASP A 73 30.04 -6.55 41.82
C ASP A 73 28.97 -5.51 42.19
N LYS A 74 28.21 -5.06 41.17
CA LYS A 74 27.07 -4.16 41.33
C LYS A 74 25.88 -4.84 41.99
N TYR A 75 25.59 -6.09 41.62
CA TYR A 75 24.50 -6.86 42.23
C TYR A 75 24.76 -7.10 43.73
N GLN A 76 25.98 -7.48 44.10
CA GLN A 76 26.42 -7.66 45.48
C GLN A 76 26.32 -6.37 46.28
N THR A 77 26.78 -5.26 45.70
CA THR A 77 26.70 -3.93 46.31
C THR A 77 25.24 -3.54 46.56
N CYS A 78 24.37 -3.74 45.56
CA CYS A 78 22.93 -3.53 45.71
C CYS A 78 22.33 -4.40 46.82
N LEU A 79 22.67 -5.70 46.90
CA LEU A 79 22.18 -6.55 47.99
C LEU A 79 22.66 -6.02 49.34
N ALA A 80 23.93 -5.68 49.50
CA ALA A 80 24.47 -5.17 50.76
C ALA A 80 23.75 -3.88 51.22
N ILE A 81 23.28 -3.05 50.29
CA ILE A 81 22.64 -1.76 50.60
C ILE A 81 21.12 -1.89 50.75
N ASN A 82 20.47 -2.64 49.87
CA ASN A 82 19.02 -2.62 49.66
C ASN A 82 18.30 -3.93 50.03
N LEU A 83 19.00 -4.99 50.45
CA LEU A 83 18.36 -6.28 50.73
C LEU A 83 17.29 -6.20 51.83
N HIS A 84 17.59 -5.52 52.94
CA HIS A 84 16.65 -5.40 54.06
C HIS A 84 15.36 -4.63 53.69
N PRO A 85 15.39 -3.44 53.06
CA PRO A 85 14.17 -2.79 52.60
C PRO A 85 13.42 -3.59 51.52
N ILE A 86 14.11 -4.28 50.61
CA ILE A 86 13.48 -5.18 49.62
C ILE A 86 12.71 -6.30 50.32
N PHE A 87 13.29 -6.94 51.34
CA PHE A 87 12.63 -8.04 52.07
C PHE A 87 11.40 -7.56 52.84
N LYS A 88 11.45 -6.35 53.44
CA LYS A 88 10.26 -5.70 54.01
C LYS A 88 9.16 -5.46 52.97
N CYS A 89 9.53 -5.12 51.74
CA CYS A 89 8.56 -4.98 50.65
C CYS A 89 7.88 -6.32 50.31
N PHE A 90 8.62 -7.43 50.31
CA PHE A 90 8.02 -8.77 50.13
C PHE A 90 7.00 -9.09 51.22
N GLU A 91 7.39 -8.94 52.50
CA GLU A 91 6.49 -9.22 53.63
C GLU A 91 5.21 -8.37 53.59
N ARG A 92 5.35 -7.06 53.33
CA ARG A 92 4.20 -6.16 53.17
C ARG A 92 3.35 -6.54 51.95
N GLY A 93 3.98 -6.93 50.85
CA GLY A 93 3.30 -7.29 49.62
C GLY A 93 2.49 -8.59 49.75
N TYR A 94 2.98 -9.57 50.50
CA TYR A 94 2.25 -10.82 50.74
C TYR A 94 0.92 -10.60 51.46
N GLN A 95 0.86 -9.59 52.34
CA GLN A 95 -0.35 -9.23 53.07
C GLN A 95 -1.27 -8.30 52.27
N ASN A 96 -0.70 -7.41 51.45
CA ASN A 96 -1.42 -6.24 50.95
C ASN A 96 -1.46 -6.09 49.42
N THR A 97 -1.03 -7.11 48.68
CA THR A 97 -1.06 -7.13 47.22
C THR A 97 -1.64 -8.47 46.74
N PRO A 98 -2.57 -8.48 45.77
CA PRO A 98 -3.09 -9.71 45.17
C PRO A 98 -2.02 -10.42 44.34
N THR A 99 -2.12 -11.76 44.27
CA THR A 99 -1.41 -12.56 43.26
C THR A 99 -2.00 -12.31 41.86
N PRO A 100 -1.41 -12.85 40.78
CA PRO A 100 -1.98 -12.71 39.46
C PRO A 100 -3.38 -13.38 39.38
N PRO A 101 -4.26 -12.86 38.51
CA PRO A 101 -5.47 -13.58 38.11
C PRO A 101 -5.13 -14.96 37.54
N GLN A 102 -6.09 -15.88 37.60
CA GLN A 102 -5.88 -17.28 37.18
C GLN A 102 -6.87 -17.69 36.10
N SER A 103 -6.62 -18.82 35.43
CA SER A 103 -7.55 -19.42 34.46
C SER A 103 -7.95 -18.44 33.35
N VAL A 104 -6.96 -17.74 32.80
CA VAL A 104 -7.13 -16.78 31.72
C VAL A 104 -7.51 -17.53 30.44
N GLN A 105 -8.66 -17.18 29.88
CA GLN A 105 -9.23 -17.89 28.74
C GLN A 105 -9.97 -16.97 27.78
N ILE A 106 -10.01 -17.36 26.51
CA ILE A 106 -10.78 -16.70 25.47
C ILE A 106 -12.13 -17.41 25.34
N LEU A 107 -13.22 -16.69 25.64
CA LEU A 107 -14.59 -17.24 25.58
C LEU A 107 -15.14 -17.25 24.16
N SER A 108 -14.86 -16.21 23.39
CA SER A 108 -15.34 -16.07 22.01
C SER A 108 -14.42 -15.15 21.22
N LYS A 109 -14.43 -15.31 19.89
CA LYS A 109 -13.61 -14.55 18.95
C LYS A 109 -14.41 -14.20 17.70
N THR A 110 -14.21 -13.01 17.19
CA THR A 110 -14.69 -12.54 15.88
C THR A 110 -13.49 -12.24 14.99
N THR A 111 -13.74 -11.62 13.84
CA THR A 111 -12.69 -11.18 12.91
C THR A 111 -11.92 -9.97 13.42
N ASP A 112 -12.47 -9.24 14.40
CA ASP A 112 -11.95 -7.97 14.88
C ASP A 112 -12.00 -7.81 16.40
N SER A 113 -12.44 -8.84 17.12
CA SER A 113 -12.54 -8.81 18.57
C SER A 113 -12.37 -10.18 19.22
N ALA A 114 -12.02 -10.18 20.50
CA ALA A 114 -11.98 -11.37 21.33
C ALA A 114 -12.49 -11.05 22.75
N VAL A 115 -13.17 -12.00 23.37
CA VAL A 115 -13.69 -11.87 24.72
C VAL A 115 -12.79 -12.67 25.66
N LEU A 116 -12.04 -11.97 26.50
CA LEU A 116 -11.14 -12.53 27.49
C LEU A 116 -11.85 -12.59 28.85
N SER A 117 -11.64 -13.68 29.59
CA SER A 117 -12.14 -13.82 30.95
C SER A 117 -11.12 -14.56 31.82
N TRP A 118 -11.16 -14.30 33.13
CA TRP A 118 -10.25 -14.86 34.12
C TRP A 118 -10.94 -15.06 35.47
N ALA A 119 -10.36 -15.90 36.30
CA ALA A 119 -10.71 -16.05 37.71
C ALA A 119 -9.98 -15.03 38.59
N LEU A 120 -10.53 -14.76 39.77
CA LEU A 120 -9.92 -13.87 40.76
C LEU A 120 -8.55 -14.42 41.22
N PRO A 121 -7.65 -13.57 41.74
CA PRO A 121 -6.41 -14.00 42.38
C PRO A 121 -6.62 -15.04 43.48
N ALA A 122 -5.77 -16.07 43.56
CA ALA A 122 -5.84 -17.06 44.63
C ALA A 122 -5.57 -16.47 46.02
N VAL A 123 -4.64 -15.50 46.12
CA VAL A 123 -4.30 -14.84 47.38
C VAL A 123 -4.67 -13.36 47.32
N ASN A 124 -5.29 -12.89 48.40
CA ASN A 124 -5.83 -11.53 48.54
C ASN A 124 -6.79 -11.07 47.42
N PRO A 125 -7.79 -11.87 47.00
CA PRO A 125 -8.70 -11.50 45.92
C PRO A 125 -9.48 -10.21 46.17
N SER A 126 -9.80 -9.90 47.44
CA SER A 126 -10.52 -8.68 47.83
C SER A 126 -9.72 -7.39 47.60
N LEU A 127 -8.39 -7.49 47.45
CA LEU A 127 -7.51 -6.35 47.18
C LEU A 127 -7.41 -6.02 45.69
N ALA A 128 -7.86 -6.92 44.80
CA ALA A 128 -7.92 -6.67 43.37
C ALA A 128 -9.11 -5.75 43.05
N HIS A 129 -8.84 -4.44 42.97
CA HIS A 129 -9.85 -3.42 42.72
C HIS A 129 -10.14 -3.24 41.23
N SER A 130 -9.12 -3.43 40.39
CA SER A 130 -9.21 -3.37 38.93
C SER A 130 -8.19 -4.31 38.29
N TYR A 131 -8.34 -4.53 36.99
CA TYR A 131 -7.47 -5.37 36.18
C TYR A 131 -6.96 -4.56 34.99
N HIS A 132 -5.67 -4.71 34.72
CA HIS A 132 -5.00 -4.17 33.55
C HIS A 132 -4.73 -5.33 32.58
N VAL A 133 -5.44 -5.35 31.47
CA VAL A 133 -5.34 -6.39 30.44
C VAL A 133 -4.42 -5.89 29.35
N VAL A 134 -3.39 -6.66 29.02
CA VAL A 134 -2.46 -6.38 27.92
C VAL A 134 -2.67 -7.41 26.83
N CYS A 135 -2.86 -6.96 25.60
CA CYS A 135 -3.01 -7.80 24.41
C CYS A 135 -2.00 -7.35 23.35
N LYS A 136 -1.15 -8.27 22.88
CA LYS A 136 -0.07 -7.98 21.92
C LYS A 136 -0.25 -8.80 20.66
N GLU A 137 -0.10 -8.17 19.50
CA GLU A 137 0.01 -8.89 18.22
C GLU A 137 1.39 -9.53 18.15
N THR A 138 1.46 -10.86 17.96
CA THR A 138 2.74 -11.61 18.05
C THR A 138 3.46 -11.75 16.71
N ASP A 139 2.78 -11.46 15.60
CA ASP A 139 3.26 -11.78 14.24
C ASP A 139 3.56 -10.52 13.38
N GLY A 140 3.42 -9.32 13.95
CA GLY A 140 3.54 -8.03 13.24
C GLY A 140 4.35 -6.99 14.01
N GLU A 141 4.29 -5.71 13.60
CA GLU A 141 4.69 -4.62 14.51
C GLU A 141 3.88 -4.77 15.80
N ALA A 142 4.56 -4.79 16.94
CA ALA A 142 3.97 -5.06 18.26
C ALA A 142 2.98 -3.95 18.66
N VAL A 143 1.78 -3.97 18.07
CA VAL A 143 0.67 -3.12 18.50
C VAL A 143 0.17 -3.70 19.80
N GLU A 144 0.58 -3.05 20.89
CA GLU A 144 0.11 -3.35 22.23
C GLU A 144 -1.20 -2.61 22.49
N LYS A 145 -2.20 -3.35 22.94
CA LYS A 145 -3.46 -2.80 23.42
C LYS A 145 -3.59 -3.08 24.90
N ALA A 146 -3.90 -2.04 25.66
CA ALA A 146 -4.17 -2.15 27.07
C ALA A 146 -5.63 -1.75 27.35
N VAL A 147 -6.29 -2.48 28.25
CA VAL A 147 -7.63 -2.16 28.72
C VAL A 147 -7.68 -2.30 30.24
N ASP A 148 -8.08 -1.23 30.92
CA ASP A 148 -8.36 -1.26 32.36
C ASP A 148 -9.85 -1.53 32.59
N THR A 149 -10.17 -2.46 33.49
CA THR A 149 -11.55 -2.82 33.82
C THR A 149 -11.69 -3.25 35.28
N ARG A 150 -12.88 -3.12 35.86
CA ARG A 150 -13.22 -3.70 37.18
C ARG A 150 -13.85 -5.09 37.08
N ASN A 151 -14.26 -5.49 35.88
CA ASN A 151 -14.89 -6.78 35.65
C ASN A 151 -13.84 -7.86 35.38
N THR A 152 -14.16 -9.13 35.63
CA THR A 152 -13.32 -10.30 35.32
C THR A 152 -13.48 -10.81 33.88
N LYS A 153 -13.98 -9.92 33.01
CA LYS A 153 -14.26 -10.17 31.61
C LYS A 153 -14.13 -8.86 30.84
N VAL A 154 -13.48 -8.93 29.67
CA VAL A 154 -13.32 -7.78 28.78
C VAL A 154 -13.45 -8.19 27.32
N THR A 155 -13.94 -7.28 26.50
CA THR A 155 -13.91 -7.41 25.04
C THR A 155 -12.74 -6.60 24.50
N LEU A 156 -11.78 -7.29 23.90
CA LEU A 156 -10.66 -6.70 23.17
C LEU A 156 -11.14 -6.41 21.74
N SER A 157 -11.21 -5.14 21.34
CA SER A 157 -11.75 -4.71 20.03
C SER A 157 -10.69 -4.17 19.07
N GLY A 158 -11.05 -4.05 17.80
CA GLY A 158 -10.21 -3.52 16.72
C GLY A 158 -9.01 -4.40 16.40
N LEU A 159 -9.07 -5.69 16.74
CA LEU A 159 -8.06 -6.68 16.38
C LEU A 159 -8.05 -6.86 14.86
N ARG A 160 -6.93 -7.34 14.31
CA ARG A 160 -6.86 -7.69 12.89
C ARG A 160 -7.44 -9.09 12.67
N ALA A 161 -8.12 -9.29 11.55
CA ALA A 161 -8.61 -10.60 11.15
C ALA A 161 -7.45 -11.52 10.75
N ASP A 162 -7.58 -12.81 11.03
CA ASP A 162 -6.55 -13.84 10.74
C ASP A 162 -5.16 -13.49 11.33
N SER A 163 -5.15 -12.99 12.57
CA SER A 163 -3.93 -12.56 13.26
C SER A 163 -3.78 -13.22 14.62
N LYS A 164 -2.52 -13.52 14.97
CA LYS A 164 -2.17 -14.12 16.26
C LYS A 164 -1.94 -13.04 17.31
N TYR A 165 -2.55 -13.26 18.46
CA TYR A 165 -2.45 -12.40 19.62
C TYR A 165 -2.06 -13.20 20.86
N SER A 166 -1.40 -12.53 21.78
CA SER A 166 -1.19 -12.99 23.14
C SER A 166 -1.82 -12.01 24.11
N ALA A 167 -2.42 -12.50 25.19
CA ALA A 167 -3.03 -11.65 26.21
C ALA A 167 -2.70 -12.12 27.62
N SER A 168 -2.49 -11.16 28.51
CA SER A 168 -2.25 -11.38 29.93
C SER A 168 -2.97 -10.33 30.77
N VAL A 169 -3.17 -10.63 32.05
CA VAL A 169 -3.94 -9.79 32.97
C VAL A 169 -3.12 -9.53 34.23
N VAL A 170 -3.11 -8.27 34.68
CA VAL A 170 -2.49 -7.83 35.92
C VAL A 170 -3.58 -7.34 36.87
N ALA A 171 -3.60 -7.85 38.10
CA ALA A 171 -4.46 -7.31 39.17
C ALA A 171 -3.85 -6.03 39.73
N VAL A 172 -4.68 -5.02 39.97
CA VAL A 172 -4.29 -3.69 40.44
C VAL A 172 -5.11 -3.33 41.68
N THR A 173 -4.43 -2.85 42.72
CA THR A 173 -5.06 -2.39 43.96
C THR A 173 -5.74 -1.03 43.80
N ARG A 174 -6.58 -0.66 44.77
CA ARG A 174 -7.38 0.58 44.73
C ARG A 174 -6.55 1.87 44.61
N ASP A 175 -5.33 1.87 45.14
CA ASP A 175 -4.39 3.00 45.06
C ASP A 175 -3.61 3.06 43.73
N GLY A 176 -3.74 2.05 42.86
CA GLY A 176 -3.06 1.99 41.55
C GLY A 176 -1.56 1.65 41.59
N ASN A 177 -0.96 1.69 42.78
CA ASN A 177 0.49 1.61 42.99
C ASN A 177 0.98 0.17 43.21
N ARG A 178 0.13 -0.73 43.70
CA ARG A 178 0.47 -2.14 43.91
C ARG A 178 -0.21 -3.00 42.85
N ARG A 179 0.57 -3.93 42.30
CA ARG A 179 0.16 -4.75 41.17
C ARG A 179 0.65 -6.18 41.36
N SER A 180 -0.11 -7.13 40.84
CA SER A 180 0.44 -8.47 40.61
C SER A 180 1.48 -8.42 39.48
N LEU A 181 2.21 -9.51 39.28
CA LEU A 181 2.82 -9.81 37.99
C LEU A 181 1.73 -10.18 36.98
N ALA A 182 2.12 -10.33 35.71
CA ALA A 182 1.20 -10.81 34.68
C ALA A 182 0.77 -12.25 34.99
N SER A 183 -0.49 -12.56 34.68
CA SER A 183 -1.00 -13.92 34.63
C SER A 183 -0.27 -14.78 33.59
N GLU A 184 -0.64 -16.05 33.49
CA GLU A 184 -0.34 -16.86 32.32
C GLU A 184 -0.81 -16.16 31.04
N GLU A 185 -0.03 -16.34 29.96
CA GLU A 185 -0.29 -15.72 28.68
C GLU A 185 -1.14 -16.63 27.80
N VAL A 186 -2.34 -16.18 27.45
CA VAL A 186 -3.21 -16.92 26.53
C VAL A 186 -2.91 -16.49 25.10
N HIS A 187 -2.62 -17.48 24.25
CA HIS A 187 -2.42 -17.28 22.82
C HIS A 187 -3.70 -17.60 22.06
N PHE A 188 -4.09 -16.74 21.13
CA PHE A 188 -5.27 -16.97 20.31
C PHE A 188 -5.13 -16.38 18.91
N HIS A 189 -6.00 -16.84 18.02
CA HIS A 189 -6.14 -16.35 16.66
C HIS A 189 -7.54 -15.78 16.49
N THR A 190 -7.66 -14.58 15.93
CA THR A 190 -8.95 -14.02 15.49
C THR A 190 -9.53 -14.86 14.36
N ALA A 191 -10.84 -14.77 14.13
CA ALA A 191 -11.44 -15.43 12.97
C ALA A 191 -10.88 -14.82 11.68
N GLY A 192 -10.68 -15.65 10.66
CA GLY A 192 -10.23 -15.18 9.36
C GLY A 192 -11.35 -14.71 8.46
N VAL A 193 -10.98 -14.02 7.39
CA VAL A 193 -11.90 -13.59 6.33
C VAL A 193 -11.30 -13.92 4.97
N ALA A 194 -12.16 -14.13 3.98
CA ALA A 194 -11.72 -14.28 2.60
C ALA A 194 -10.91 -13.05 2.14
N PRO A 195 -10.03 -13.19 1.14
CA PRO A 195 -9.35 -12.06 0.52
C PRO A 195 -10.36 -11.01 0.06
N ARG A 196 -9.95 -9.75 -0.10
CA ARG A 196 -10.79 -8.72 -0.74
C ARG A 196 -10.25 -8.43 -2.13
N VAL A 197 -10.90 -8.95 -3.15
CA VAL A 197 -10.52 -8.75 -4.56
C VAL A 197 -11.23 -7.53 -5.13
N THR A 198 -10.51 -6.72 -5.91
CA THR A 198 -11.04 -5.56 -6.62
C THR A 198 -10.39 -5.47 -7.98
N ALA A 199 -11.19 -5.32 -9.03
CA ALA A 199 -10.69 -5.02 -10.36
C ALA A 199 -9.91 -3.70 -10.35
N TYR A 200 -8.80 -3.63 -11.07
CA TYR A 200 -8.12 -2.35 -11.29
C TYR A 200 -8.99 -1.39 -12.10
N ARG A 201 -9.66 -1.95 -13.11
CA ARG A 201 -10.70 -1.32 -13.92
C ARG A 201 -11.81 -2.32 -14.19
N GLU A 202 -13.04 -1.92 -13.93
CA GLU A 202 -14.23 -2.75 -14.16
C GLU A 202 -14.52 -2.94 -15.65
N THR A 203 -14.16 -1.95 -16.48
CA THR A 203 -14.28 -2.01 -17.94
C THR A 203 -12.96 -1.61 -18.57
N VAL A 204 -12.46 -2.47 -19.46
CA VAL A 204 -11.26 -2.21 -20.26
C VAL A 204 -11.69 -2.19 -21.71
N ALA A 205 -11.59 -1.02 -22.35
CA ALA A 205 -11.90 -0.85 -23.76
C ALA A 205 -10.60 -0.79 -24.57
N ILE A 206 -10.43 -1.70 -25.54
CA ILE A 206 -9.27 -1.73 -26.45
C ILE A 206 -9.72 -1.96 -27.91
N PRO A 207 -8.99 -1.45 -28.92
CA PRO A 207 -9.37 -1.68 -30.31
C PRO A 207 -9.41 -3.16 -30.68
N LYS A 208 -10.33 -3.50 -31.59
CA LYS A 208 -10.59 -4.88 -32.03
C LYS A 208 -9.33 -5.62 -32.55
N TYR A 209 -8.40 -4.88 -33.15
CA TYR A 209 -7.20 -5.42 -33.79
C TYR A 209 -5.92 -5.18 -32.98
N ALA A 210 -6.04 -4.86 -31.68
CA ALA A 210 -4.86 -4.73 -30.83
C ALA A 210 -4.13 -6.07 -30.71
N GLY A 211 -2.79 -6.05 -30.65
CA GLY A 211 -1.99 -7.28 -30.56
C GLY A 211 -2.05 -7.94 -29.19
N SER A 212 -2.33 -7.18 -28.13
CA SER A 212 -2.44 -7.67 -26.75
C SER A 212 -3.23 -6.72 -25.86
N VAL A 213 -3.77 -7.25 -24.77
CA VAL A 213 -4.41 -6.48 -23.69
C VAL A 213 -3.95 -7.02 -22.34
N THR A 214 -3.98 -6.17 -21.31
CA THR A 214 -3.73 -6.59 -19.92
C THR A 214 -4.92 -6.22 -19.04
N LEU A 215 -5.41 -7.19 -18.29
CA LEU A 215 -6.40 -7.01 -17.22
C LEU A 215 -5.68 -7.15 -15.88
N ALA A 216 -6.13 -6.46 -14.84
CA ALA A 216 -5.48 -6.52 -13.54
C ALA A 216 -6.48 -6.46 -12.39
N CYS A 217 -6.17 -7.18 -11.32
CA CYS A 217 -6.87 -7.11 -10.04
C CYS A 217 -5.91 -6.82 -8.91
N ARG A 218 -6.41 -6.09 -7.91
CA ARG A 218 -5.77 -5.82 -6.64
C ARG A 218 -6.50 -6.58 -5.56
N MET A 219 -5.75 -7.08 -4.60
CA MET A 219 -6.29 -7.96 -3.57
C MET A 219 -5.70 -7.56 -2.22
N GLN A 220 -6.56 -7.33 -1.24
CA GLN A 220 -6.12 -7.20 0.15
C GLN A 220 -6.21 -8.58 0.80
N MET A 221 -5.08 -9.06 1.29
CA MET A 221 -4.97 -10.29 2.06
C MET A 221 -4.97 -9.91 3.54
N PRO A 222 -6.07 -10.16 4.27
CA PRO A 222 -6.10 -10.02 5.72
C PRO A 222 -5.17 -11.04 6.37
N GLY A 223 -4.72 -10.74 7.57
CA GLY A 223 -3.95 -11.66 8.39
C GLY A 223 -2.44 -11.55 8.30
N THR A 224 -1.80 -12.05 9.35
CA THR A 224 -0.33 -12.04 9.51
C THR A 224 0.33 -13.32 9.03
N ILE A 225 -0.45 -14.39 8.83
CA ILE A 225 0.06 -15.75 8.63
C ILE A 225 0.21 -16.08 7.13
N HIS A 226 1.35 -16.66 6.77
CA HIS A 226 1.77 -17.00 5.40
C HIS A 226 1.05 -18.24 4.84
N ARG A 227 -0.27 -18.19 4.63
CA ARG A 227 -0.91 -19.13 3.70
C ARG A 227 -1.04 -18.48 2.33
N SER A 228 -0.41 -19.10 1.34
CA SER A 228 -0.43 -18.64 -0.04
C SER A 228 -1.87 -18.60 -0.54
N ALA A 229 -2.38 -17.41 -0.82
CA ALA A 229 -3.69 -17.26 -1.46
C ALA A 229 -3.65 -17.90 -2.85
N ARG A 230 -4.66 -18.70 -3.20
CA ARG A 230 -4.82 -19.19 -4.57
C ARG A 230 -5.53 -18.12 -5.39
N VAL A 231 -4.88 -17.66 -6.44
CA VAL A 231 -5.42 -16.73 -7.43
C VAL A 231 -5.74 -17.49 -8.71
N GLU A 232 -6.95 -17.29 -9.24
CA GLU A 232 -7.42 -17.91 -10.48
C GLU A 232 -8.12 -16.88 -11.36
N TRP A 233 -7.90 -16.97 -12.67
CA TRP A 233 -8.62 -16.18 -13.66
C TRP A 233 -9.58 -17.07 -14.43
N LYS A 234 -10.78 -16.55 -14.67
CA LYS A 234 -11.84 -17.21 -15.42
C LYS A 234 -12.43 -16.27 -16.46
N LYS A 235 -13.05 -16.81 -17.49
CA LYS A 235 -13.83 -16.06 -18.49
C LYS A 235 -15.23 -16.63 -18.58
N VAL A 236 -16.22 -15.76 -18.78
CA VAL A 236 -17.59 -16.19 -19.10
C VAL A 236 -17.59 -16.86 -20.47
N ASP A 237 -18.09 -18.09 -20.52
CA ASP A 237 -18.62 -18.69 -21.74
C ASP A 237 -20.01 -18.09 -22.00
N GLU A 238 -20.14 -17.29 -23.06
CA GLU A 238 -21.38 -16.60 -23.39
C GLU A 238 -22.53 -17.54 -23.74
N SER A 239 -22.23 -18.78 -24.18
CA SER A 239 -23.25 -19.76 -24.54
C SER A 239 -23.91 -20.39 -23.32
N THR A 240 -23.13 -20.61 -22.25
CA THR A 240 -23.60 -21.26 -21.01
C THR A 240 -23.82 -20.27 -19.87
N GLY A 241 -23.29 -19.05 -19.98
CA GLY A 241 -23.26 -18.05 -18.91
C GLY A 241 -22.35 -18.41 -17.73
N ARG A 242 -21.53 -19.46 -17.85
CA ARG A 242 -20.66 -19.96 -16.78
C ARG A 242 -19.25 -19.45 -16.91
N PHE A 243 -18.56 -19.29 -15.78
CA PHE A 243 -17.15 -18.94 -15.75
C PHE A 243 -16.27 -20.18 -15.89
N GLU A 244 -15.47 -20.22 -16.93
CA GLU A 244 -14.50 -21.27 -17.22
C GLU A 244 -13.08 -20.82 -16.90
N THR A 245 -12.26 -21.73 -16.38
CA THR A 245 -10.85 -21.45 -16.09
C THR A 245 -10.09 -21.23 -17.38
N LEU A 246 -9.25 -20.19 -17.40
CA LEU A 246 -8.42 -19.90 -18.56
C LEU A 246 -7.40 -21.03 -18.80
N SER A 247 -7.29 -21.46 -20.05
CA SER A 247 -6.30 -22.46 -20.48
C SER A 247 -5.65 -22.04 -21.78
N GLY A 248 -4.37 -22.38 -21.96
CA GLY A 248 -3.62 -22.13 -23.20
C GLY A 248 -2.51 -21.09 -23.05
N GLU A 249 -1.58 -21.10 -23.99
CA GLU A 249 -0.34 -20.30 -23.95
C GLU A 249 -0.56 -18.81 -24.21
N LYS A 250 -1.74 -18.41 -24.73
CA LYS A 250 -2.06 -17.01 -25.00
C LYS A 250 -2.30 -16.16 -23.73
N TYR A 251 -2.48 -16.82 -22.59
CA TYR A 251 -2.72 -16.18 -21.30
C TYR A 251 -1.45 -16.23 -20.44
N SER A 252 -0.93 -15.07 -20.08
CA SER A 252 0.25 -14.95 -19.19
C SER A 252 -0.13 -14.22 -17.91
N LEU A 253 0.24 -14.80 -16.76
CA LEU A 253 -0.09 -14.28 -15.43
C LEU A 253 1.13 -13.70 -14.73
N THR A 254 1.01 -12.47 -14.24
CA THR A 254 1.98 -11.84 -13.34
C THR A 254 1.35 -11.65 -11.97
N ASN A 255 1.79 -12.44 -10.99
CA ASN A 255 1.32 -12.38 -9.61
C ASN A 255 2.46 -11.92 -8.69
N TYR A 256 2.21 -10.94 -7.83
CA TYR A 256 3.21 -10.46 -6.88
C TYR A 256 2.58 -9.74 -5.69
N ILE A 257 3.36 -9.64 -4.60
CA ILE A 257 3.04 -8.81 -3.44
C ILE A 257 3.47 -7.38 -3.76
N SER A 258 2.51 -6.46 -3.77
CA SER A 258 2.74 -5.02 -3.99
C SER A 258 3.00 -4.24 -2.70
N PHE A 259 2.57 -4.75 -1.55
CA PHE A 259 2.81 -4.17 -0.23
C PHE A 259 2.83 -5.27 0.83
N HIS A 260 3.90 -5.29 1.62
CA HIS A 260 4.15 -6.31 2.66
C HIS A 260 3.58 -5.95 4.03
N GLY A 261 3.07 -4.73 4.22
CA GLY A 261 2.45 -4.33 5.48
C GLY A 261 1.10 -5.02 5.72
N GLN A 262 0.39 -4.59 6.75
CA GLN A 262 -0.84 -5.24 7.20
C GLN A 262 -2.05 -4.32 7.01
N PRO A 263 -3.05 -4.68 6.18
CA PRO A 263 -3.14 -5.92 5.40
C PRO A 263 -2.16 -5.95 4.21
N ARG A 264 -1.73 -7.15 3.79
CA ARG A 264 -0.83 -7.32 2.63
C ARG A 264 -1.60 -7.06 1.35
N HIS A 265 -0.99 -6.36 0.39
CA HIS A 265 -1.61 -6.11 -0.91
C HIS A 265 -0.96 -6.92 -2.01
N TYR A 266 -1.77 -7.66 -2.75
CA TYR A 266 -1.38 -8.50 -3.88
C TYR A 266 -1.91 -7.93 -5.18
N VAL A 267 -1.17 -8.16 -6.25
CA VAL A 267 -1.57 -7.83 -7.61
C VAL A 267 -1.52 -9.10 -8.44
N SER A 268 -2.55 -9.28 -9.28
CA SER A 268 -2.57 -10.27 -10.34
C SER A 268 -2.89 -9.56 -11.64
N ALA A 269 -2.02 -9.69 -12.63
CA ALA A 269 -2.22 -9.15 -13.97
C ALA A 269 -2.26 -10.29 -14.99
N LEU A 270 -3.29 -10.28 -15.84
CA LEU A 270 -3.50 -11.22 -16.92
C LEU A 270 -3.20 -10.51 -18.25
N GLN A 271 -2.16 -10.95 -18.95
CA GLN A 271 -1.90 -10.55 -20.33
C GLN A 271 -2.53 -11.57 -21.29
N ILE A 272 -3.27 -11.07 -22.28
CA ILE A 272 -3.84 -11.86 -23.38
C ILE A 272 -3.07 -11.47 -24.66
N LYS A 273 -2.37 -12.44 -25.27
CA LYS A 273 -1.56 -12.23 -26.48
C LYS A 273 -1.38 -13.55 -27.27
N PRO A 274 -1.70 -13.60 -28.58
CA PRO A 274 -2.36 -12.56 -29.37
C PRO A 274 -3.81 -12.34 -28.90
N LEU A 275 -4.32 -11.13 -29.09
CA LEU A 275 -5.73 -10.80 -28.82
C LEU A 275 -6.58 -11.06 -30.08
N ASP A 276 -7.69 -11.77 -29.88
CA ASP A 276 -8.65 -12.14 -30.91
C ASP A 276 -10.06 -11.60 -30.59
N VAL A 277 -10.93 -11.54 -31.59
CA VAL A 277 -12.33 -11.07 -31.42
C VAL A 277 -13.09 -11.94 -30.42
N SER A 278 -12.77 -13.23 -30.34
CA SER A 278 -13.37 -14.14 -29.38
C SER A 278 -12.94 -13.86 -27.94
N ASP A 279 -11.89 -13.08 -27.68
CA ASP A 279 -11.42 -12.81 -26.31
C ASP A 279 -12.23 -11.74 -25.60
N PHE A 280 -12.95 -10.89 -26.34
CA PHE A 280 -13.85 -9.90 -25.74
C PHE A 280 -14.93 -10.60 -24.92
N GLY A 281 -15.41 -9.92 -23.87
CA GLY A 281 -16.35 -10.47 -22.89
C GLY A 281 -15.89 -10.26 -21.45
N THR A 282 -16.51 -10.98 -20.52
CA THR A 282 -16.31 -10.78 -19.08
C THR A 282 -15.31 -11.77 -18.50
N TYR A 283 -14.30 -11.25 -17.80
CA TYR A 283 -13.30 -12.00 -17.05
C TYR A 283 -13.55 -11.83 -15.56
N ARG A 284 -13.18 -12.85 -14.78
CA ARG A 284 -13.26 -12.83 -13.32
C ARG A 284 -11.94 -13.25 -12.73
N CYS A 285 -11.40 -12.40 -11.85
CA CYS A 285 -10.29 -12.76 -11.00
C CYS A 285 -10.85 -13.23 -9.65
N VAL A 286 -10.41 -14.40 -9.19
CA VAL A 286 -10.83 -15.01 -7.94
C VAL A 286 -9.61 -15.17 -7.05
N ALA A 287 -9.72 -14.78 -5.78
CA ALA A 287 -8.72 -15.10 -4.77
C ALA A 287 -9.38 -15.86 -3.63
N SER A 288 -8.68 -16.88 -3.13
CA SER A 288 -9.19 -17.76 -2.09
C SER A 288 -8.12 -18.08 -1.04
N ASN A 289 -8.58 -18.22 0.20
CA ASN A 289 -7.82 -18.71 1.34
C ASN A 289 -8.68 -19.72 2.13
N ASP A 290 -8.19 -20.18 3.28
CA ASP A 290 -8.88 -21.17 4.13
C ASP A 290 -10.22 -20.68 4.70
N PHE A 291 -10.52 -19.38 4.60
CA PHE A 291 -11.72 -18.74 5.12
C PHE A 291 -12.73 -18.38 4.03
N GLY A 292 -12.43 -18.68 2.76
CA GLY A 292 -13.33 -18.51 1.64
C GLY A 292 -12.68 -17.83 0.44
N SER A 293 -13.53 -17.36 -0.47
CA SER A 293 -13.11 -16.71 -1.71
C SER A 293 -13.84 -15.41 -1.95
N SER A 294 -13.18 -14.46 -2.60
CA SER A 294 -13.84 -13.33 -3.24
C SER A 294 -13.37 -13.18 -4.68
N SER A 295 -14.11 -12.38 -5.44
CA SER A 295 -13.83 -12.17 -6.85
C SER A 295 -14.27 -10.80 -7.32
N SER A 296 -13.70 -10.35 -8.43
CA SER A 296 -14.14 -9.16 -9.14
C SER A 296 -14.17 -9.42 -10.64
N ASP A 297 -15.13 -8.79 -11.32
CA ASP A 297 -15.33 -8.94 -12.76
C ASP A 297 -14.73 -7.77 -13.52
N ILE A 298 -14.23 -8.05 -14.72
CA ILE A 298 -13.66 -7.09 -15.66
C ILE A 298 -14.28 -7.33 -17.04
N HIS A 299 -14.89 -6.30 -17.62
CA HIS A 299 -15.51 -6.33 -18.93
C HIS A 299 -14.52 -5.85 -19.98
N LEU A 300 -14.04 -6.76 -20.83
CA LEU A 300 -13.20 -6.43 -21.98
C LEU A 300 -14.09 -6.13 -23.19
N THR A 301 -14.09 -4.87 -23.62
CA THR A 301 -14.97 -4.36 -24.68
C THR A 301 -14.18 -3.76 -25.83
N VAL A 302 -14.81 -3.70 -27.01
CA VAL A 302 -14.20 -3.08 -28.19
C VAL A 302 -14.25 -1.56 -28.03
N ARG A 303 -13.07 -0.93 -28.06
CA ARG A 303 -12.96 0.52 -28.15
C ARG A 303 -13.27 0.96 -29.58
N MET A 304 -14.29 1.80 -29.74
CA MET A 304 -14.58 2.50 -30.99
C MET A 304 -13.61 3.67 -31.19
N VAL A 305 -13.61 4.27 -32.38
CA VAL A 305 -12.72 5.40 -32.69
C VAL A 305 -12.92 6.53 -31.68
N THR A 306 -11.82 7.17 -31.26
CA THR A 306 -11.85 8.29 -30.32
C THR A 306 -12.76 9.39 -30.88
N PRO A 307 -13.79 9.84 -30.13
CA PRO A 307 -14.68 10.89 -30.60
C PRO A 307 -13.96 12.24 -30.67
N ALA A 308 -14.40 13.10 -31.58
CA ALA A 308 -13.88 14.47 -31.67
C ALA A 308 -14.25 15.28 -30.43
N THR A 309 -13.32 16.05 -29.90
CA THR A 309 -13.56 17.04 -28.85
C THR A 309 -14.07 18.35 -29.45
N ALA A 310 -14.54 19.29 -28.62
CA ALA A 310 -14.97 20.61 -29.10
C ALA A 310 -13.79 21.51 -29.55
N VAL A 311 -12.58 21.21 -29.08
CA VAL A 311 -11.35 21.95 -29.36
C VAL A 311 -10.31 20.95 -29.87
N PRO A 312 -9.46 21.30 -30.85
CA PRO A 312 -8.41 20.40 -31.32
C PRO A 312 -7.46 20.00 -30.19
N PRO A 313 -6.92 18.78 -30.19
CA PRO A 313 -5.92 18.33 -29.22
C PRO A 313 -4.75 19.31 -29.10
N GLU A 314 -4.37 19.62 -27.85
CA GLU A 314 -3.19 20.43 -27.54
C GLU A 314 -1.91 19.66 -27.97
N SER A 315 -0.91 20.35 -28.52
CA SER A 315 0.37 19.71 -28.81
C SER A 315 1.14 19.42 -27.51
N PRO A 316 1.97 18.36 -27.46
CA PRO A 316 2.82 18.10 -26.29
C PRO A 316 3.66 19.32 -25.88
N TYR A 317 4.14 20.09 -26.86
CA TYR A 317 4.85 21.35 -26.65
C TYR A 317 4.02 22.40 -25.89
N MET A 318 2.80 22.69 -26.37
CA MET A 318 1.91 23.68 -25.75
C MET A 318 1.55 23.27 -24.32
N CYS A 319 1.28 21.98 -24.11
CA CYS A 319 1.04 21.47 -22.76
C CYS A 319 2.28 21.67 -21.87
N CYS A 320 3.48 21.33 -22.34
CA CYS A 320 4.70 21.53 -21.55
C CYS A 320 4.97 22.99 -21.19
N GLN A 321 4.70 23.92 -22.11
CA GLN A 321 4.77 25.35 -21.83
C GLN A 321 3.79 25.75 -20.73
N ARG A 322 2.53 25.28 -20.84
CA ARG A 322 1.50 25.51 -19.83
C ARG A 322 1.86 24.93 -18.47
N GLN A 323 2.50 23.75 -18.45
CA GLN A 323 3.04 23.13 -17.24
C GLN A 323 4.33 23.79 -16.73
N ARG A 324 4.91 24.74 -17.49
CA ARG A 324 6.13 25.48 -17.17
C ARG A 324 7.33 24.56 -16.91
N ILE A 325 7.53 23.57 -17.79
CA ILE A 325 8.70 22.69 -17.71
C ILE A 325 9.99 23.50 -17.90
N ARG A 326 10.94 23.32 -16.98
CA ARG A 326 12.24 24.00 -16.95
C ARG A 326 13.09 23.70 -18.20
N SER A 327 13.89 24.65 -18.67
CA SER A 327 15.01 24.38 -19.59
C SER A 327 16.21 23.79 -18.82
N PRO A 328 16.88 22.73 -19.29
CA PRO A 328 16.78 22.10 -20.62
C PRO A 328 15.72 20.99 -20.78
N CYS A 329 14.97 20.65 -19.73
CA CYS A 329 14.00 19.55 -19.70
C CYS A 329 12.88 19.69 -20.75
N ALA A 330 12.47 20.93 -21.05
CA ALA A 330 11.46 21.24 -22.07
C ALA A 330 11.88 20.80 -23.49
N ALA A 331 13.16 20.50 -23.74
CA ALA A 331 13.62 20.01 -25.04
C ALA A 331 12.94 18.70 -25.46
N VAL A 332 12.52 17.87 -24.50
CA VAL A 332 11.78 16.62 -24.77
C VAL A 332 10.36 16.89 -25.24
N CYS A 333 9.81 18.08 -25.01
CA CYS A 333 8.48 18.47 -25.49
C CYS A 333 8.45 18.85 -26.97
N GLY A 334 9.60 18.82 -27.64
CA GLY A 334 9.76 19.26 -29.02
C GLY A 334 9.73 20.78 -29.12
N THR A 335 9.22 21.28 -30.24
CA THR A 335 9.08 22.72 -30.50
C THR A 335 7.61 23.08 -30.76
N GLU A 336 7.29 24.38 -30.76
CA GLU A 336 5.98 24.92 -31.17
C GLU A 336 5.52 24.37 -32.53
N TYR A 337 6.50 24.08 -33.38
CA TYR A 337 6.35 23.55 -34.73
C TYR A 337 6.69 22.06 -34.85
N GLY A 338 6.83 21.36 -33.73
CA GLY A 338 6.74 19.91 -33.65
C GLY A 338 7.99 19.08 -33.93
N LYS A 339 9.25 19.54 -33.93
CA LYS A 339 10.39 18.59 -34.08
C LYS A 339 10.23 17.39 -33.15
N ARG A 340 10.40 16.16 -33.68
CA ARG A 340 10.29 14.88 -32.95
C ARG A 340 10.83 15.10 -31.54
N ALA A 341 9.93 15.13 -30.57
CA ALA A 341 10.24 14.90 -29.18
C ALA A 341 11.01 13.57 -29.15
N SER A 342 12.34 13.63 -29.19
CA SER A 342 13.17 12.47 -29.00
C SER A 342 13.02 12.16 -27.52
N LEU A 343 12.00 11.35 -27.21
CA LEU A 343 11.72 10.73 -25.92
C LEU A 343 12.86 9.78 -25.55
N ARG A 344 14.08 10.30 -25.49
CA ARG A 344 15.21 9.59 -24.90
C ARG A 344 15.14 9.88 -23.43
N ALA A 345 14.64 8.91 -22.67
CA ALA A 345 14.68 8.93 -21.21
C ALA A 345 16.10 9.29 -20.69
N GLU A 346 17.14 8.88 -21.44
CA GLU A 346 18.54 9.23 -21.23
C GLU A 346 18.78 10.75 -21.15
N ALA A 347 18.16 11.55 -22.03
CA ALA A 347 18.30 13.02 -22.01
C ALA A 347 17.62 13.65 -20.79
N PHE A 348 16.63 12.98 -20.21
CA PHE A 348 15.90 13.42 -19.02
C PHE A 348 16.72 13.17 -17.75
N MET A 349 17.30 11.99 -17.64
CA MET A 349 18.19 11.60 -16.54
C MET A 349 19.50 12.41 -16.55
N ASN A 350 20.09 12.65 -17.73
CA ASN A 350 21.35 13.39 -17.85
C ASN A 350 21.23 14.87 -17.46
N ASN A 351 20.02 15.45 -17.52
CA ASN A 351 19.76 16.87 -17.25
C ASN A 351 19.10 17.14 -15.89
N LYS A 352 19.01 16.14 -14.99
CA LYS A 352 18.35 16.26 -13.68
C LYS A 352 16.92 16.81 -13.78
N CYS A 353 16.13 16.21 -14.66
CA CYS A 353 14.77 16.63 -14.95
C CYS A 353 13.73 15.84 -14.15
N GLU A 354 14.12 14.97 -13.21
CA GLU A 354 13.24 14.00 -12.55
C GLU A 354 12.03 14.63 -11.87
N ASP A 355 12.17 15.86 -11.37
CA ASP A 355 11.12 16.69 -10.76
C ASP A 355 10.03 17.13 -11.76
N GLU A 356 10.34 17.13 -13.05
CA GLU A 356 9.46 17.61 -14.14
C GLU A 356 8.80 16.45 -14.92
N ILE A 357 9.08 15.19 -14.57
CA ILE A 357 8.61 14.06 -15.37
C ILE A 357 7.10 13.87 -15.32
N SER A 358 6.44 14.19 -14.21
CA SER A 358 4.97 14.13 -14.10
C SER A 358 4.34 15.15 -15.01
N LYS A 359 4.90 16.36 -15.06
CA LYS A 359 4.43 17.43 -15.93
C LYS A 359 4.53 17.00 -17.38
N PHE A 360 5.67 16.43 -17.76
CA PHE A 360 5.87 15.87 -19.09
C PHE A 360 4.90 14.72 -19.40
N LEU A 361 4.83 13.70 -18.53
CA LEU A 361 3.95 12.55 -18.70
C LEU A 361 2.49 12.98 -18.78
N SER A 362 2.04 13.93 -17.95
CA SER A 362 0.66 14.47 -18.02
C SER A 362 0.31 15.06 -19.39
N CYS A 363 1.30 15.63 -20.09
CA CYS A 363 1.15 16.14 -21.45
C CYS A 363 1.12 15.04 -22.51
N THR A 364 1.54 13.83 -22.17
CA THR A 364 1.48 12.67 -23.04
C THR A 364 0.24 11.82 -22.80
N VAL A 365 -0.50 12.02 -21.69
CA VAL A 365 -1.52 11.10 -21.14
C VAL A 365 -2.88 11.10 -21.83
N ALA A 366 -3.22 12.13 -22.63
CA ALA A 366 -4.57 12.28 -23.22
C ALA A 366 -5.15 10.94 -23.75
N ASP A 367 -6.21 10.49 -23.09
CA ASP A 367 -7.11 9.37 -23.45
C ASP A 367 -6.58 7.91 -23.35
N VAL A 368 -5.46 7.66 -22.65
CA VAL A 368 -4.97 6.28 -22.47
C VAL A 368 -4.70 5.93 -21.02
N ASP A 369 -5.39 4.87 -20.57
CA ASP A 369 -5.20 4.19 -19.29
C ASP A 369 -4.27 2.99 -19.48
N GLU A 370 -3.02 3.13 -19.06
CA GLU A 370 -2.03 2.04 -19.09
C GLU A 370 -1.80 1.38 -17.73
N GLY A 371 -2.66 1.65 -16.73
CA GLY A 371 -2.42 1.22 -15.36
C GLY A 371 -2.30 -0.31 -15.19
N ALA A 372 -3.07 -1.08 -15.95
CA ALA A 372 -2.96 -2.55 -15.95
C ALA A 372 -1.61 -3.04 -16.52
N CYS A 373 -1.06 -2.37 -17.55
CA CYS A 373 0.28 -2.66 -18.05
C CYS A 373 1.35 -2.32 -17.00
N CYS A 374 1.22 -1.16 -16.35
CA CYS A 374 2.13 -0.76 -15.28
C CYS A 374 2.13 -1.76 -14.11
N LEU A 375 0.96 -2.25 -13.71
CA LEU A 375 0.84 -3.33 -12.73
C LEU A 375 1.55 -4.61 -13.20
N ARG A 376 1.36 -5.03 -14.45
CA ARG A 376 2.07 -6.18 -15.03
C ARG A 376 3.60 -5.99 -15.01
N ARG A 377 4.08 -4.75 -15.17
CA ARG A 377 5.51 -4.38 -15.04
C ARG A 377 5.95 -4.04 -13.62
N LYS A 378 5.12 -4.34 -12.61
CA LYS A 378 5.42 -4.15 -11.18
C LYS A 378 5.71 -2.69 -10.78
N VAL A 379 5.12 -1.72 -11.49
CA VAL A 379 5.16 -0.31 -11.10
C VAL A 379 4.42 -0.16 -9.75
N PRO A 380 5.03 0.49 -8.73
CA PRO A 380 4.41 0.64 -7.41
C PRO A 380 3.06 1.35 -7.47
N SER A 381 2.15 0.96 -6.58
CA SER A 381 0.79 1.50 -6.51
C SER A 381 0.74 3.02 -6.38
N ILE A 382 1.71 3.62 -5.68
CA ILE A 382 1.83 5.08 -5.49
C ILE A 382 2.19 5.82 -6.80
N CYS A 383 2.76 5.12 -7.79
CA CYS A 383 3.20 5.68 -9.07
C CYS A 383 2.17 5.47 -10.19
N LEU A 384 1.12 4.67 -9.99
CA LEU A 384 0.10 4.42 -11.01
C LEU A 384 -0.66 5.64 -11.53
N PRO A 385 -0.84 6.75 -10.76
CA PRO A 385 -1.33 8.01 -11.32
C PRO A 385 -0.55 8.48 -12.56
N LEU A 386 0.73 8.11 -12.69
CA LEU A 386 1.56 8.41 -13.87
C LEU A 386 1.27 7.48 -15.07
N CYS A 387 0.54 6.39 -14.86
CA CYS A 387 0.19 5.39 -15.86
C CYS A 387 -1.25 5.51 -16.36
N ASP A 388 -2.18 5.93 -15.50
CA ASP A 388 -3.60 5.95 -15.82
C ASP A 388 -4.22 7.35 -15.81
N GLY A 389 -3.43 8.38 -15.52
CA GLY A 389 -3.89 9.76 -15.44
C GLY A 389 -4.81 10.06 -14.26
N SER A 390 -4.94 9.14 -13.30
CA SER A 390 -5.68 9.39 -12.06
C SER A 390 -5.00 10.50 -11.24
N GLN A 391 -5.78 11.16 -10.37
CA GLN A 391 -5.26 12.28 -9.59
C GLN A 391 -4.18 11.80 -8.59
N MET A 392 -2.99 12.39 -8.67
CA MET A 392 -1.93 12.13 -7.70
C MET A 392 -2.24 12.85 -6.38
N GLN A 393 -2.11 12.16 -5.24
CA GLN A 393 -2.38 12.74 -3.91
C GLN A 393 -1.30 13.75 -3.46
N SER A 394 -0.09 13.62 -4.00
CA SER A 394 1.04 14.52 -3.73
C SER A 394 1.22 15.52 -4.88
N LYS A 395 1.66 16.74 -4.55
CA LYS A 395 2.07 17.74 -5.55
C LYS A 395 3.37 17.35 -6.25
N ASP A 396 4.25 16.65 -5.55
CA ASP A 396 5.54 16.18 -6.05
C ASP A 396 5.52 14.67 -6.27
N ILE A 397 6.21 14.20 -7.31
CA ILE A 397 6.34 12.76 -7.57
C ILE A 397 7.25 12.13 -6.53
N PRO A 398 6.81 11.05 -5.87
CA PRO A 398 7.68 10.30 -4.98
C PRO A 398 8.96 9.82 -5.70
N HIS A 399 10.14 10.06 -5.12
CA HIS A 399 11.42 9.60 -5.69
C HIS A 399 11.45 8.09 -6.01
N VAL A 400 10.65 7.29 -5.29
CA VAL A 400 10.47 5.85 -5.54
C VAL A 400 9.93 5.54 -6.95
N CYS A 401 9.32 6.50 -7.64
CA CYS A 401 8.81 6.31 -9.01
C CYS A 401 9.88 6.46 -10.10
N ALA A 402 11.00 7.13 -9.83
CA ALA A 402 12.02 7.41 -10.84
C ALA A 402 12.56 6.15 -11.54
N PRO A 403 12.88 5.04 -10.84
CA PRO A 403 13.33 3.80 -11.49
C PRO A 403 12.30 3.14 -12.42
N HIS A 404 11.01 3.44 -12.23
CA HIS A 404 9.91 2.85 -12.99
C HIS A 404 9.54 3.64 -14.25
N THR A 405 10.16 4.80 -14.46
CA THR A 405 9.94 5.67 -15.61
C THR A 405 10.01 4.92 -16.95
N PHE A 406 11.02 4.06 -17.13
CA PHE A 406 11.18 3.31 -18.37
C PHE A 406 10.03 2.31 -18.59
N SER A 407 9.62 1.61 -17.53
CA SER A 407 8.47 0.69 -17.59
C SER A 407 7.17 1.40 -17.90
N ILE A 408 6.96 2.60 -17.35
CA ILE A 408 5.80 3.46 -17.66
C ILE A 408 5.86 3.86 -19.14
N PHE A 409 7.02 4.30 -19.62
CA PHE A 409 7.22 4.68 -21.01
C PHE A 409 6.98 3.51 -21.98
N GLU A 410 7.50 2.32 -21.69
CA GLU A 410 7.26 1.12 -22.49
C GLU A 410 5.76 0.76 -22.56
N CYS A 411 5.05 0.88 -21.44
CA CYS A 411 3.60 0.68 -21.42
C CYS A 411 2.86 1.68 -22.30
N ARG A 412 3.28 2.96 -22.28
CA ARG A 412 2.75 3.99 -23.18
C ARG A 412 3.01 3.64 -24.65
N MET A 413 4.18 3.09 -24.95
CA MET A 413 4.61 2.78 -26.31
C MET A 413 4.02 1.47 -26.87
N GLU A 414 3.59 0.52 -26.02
CA GLU A 414 3.03 -0.77 -26.45
C GLU A 414 1.88 -0.63 -27.46
N GLN A 415 1.12 0.48 -27.39
CA GLN A 415 0.03 0.78 -28.31
C GLN A 415 0.24 2.07 -29.12
N ALA A 416 1.31 2.84 -28.86
CA ALA A 416 1.55 4.10 -29.54
C ALA A 416 1.84 3.92 -31.03
N ASP A 417 2.54 2.85 -31.38
CA ASP A 417 2.83 2.52 -32.78
C ASP A 417 1.54 2.28 -33.58
N ASN A 418 0.46 1.84 -32.93
CA ASN A 418 -0.82 1.59 -33.61
C ASN A 418 -1.65 2.85 -33.85
N ARG A 419 -1.22 4.02 -33.36
CA ARG A 419 -1.89 5.30 -33.65
C ARG A 419 -1.60 5.75 -35.09
N PRO A 420 -2.49 6.53 -35.72
CA PRO A 420 -2.24 7.05 -37.05
C PRO A 420 -1.08 8.06 -37.02
N ALA A 421 -0.36 8.17 -38.13
CA ALA A 421 0.62 9.23 -38.31
C ALA A 421 -0.06 10.61 -38.49
N THR A 422 0.70 11.69 -38.31
CA THR A 422 0.22 13.02 -38.69
C THR A 422 -0.18 13.03 -40.17
N VAL A 423 -1.30 13.70 -40.47
CA VAL A 423 -1.74 13.90 -41.84
C VAL A 423 -0.65 14.57 -42.67
N SER A 424 -0.40 14.06 -43.88
CA SER A 424 0.56 14.65 -44.81
C SER A 424 -0.14 15.34 -45.98
N GLY A 425 0.53 16.34 -46.56
CA GLY A 425 0.04 17.02 -47.77
C GLY A 425 -1.25 17.82 -47.57
N LEU A 426 -1.55 18.28 -46.35
CA LEU A 426 -2.75 19.11 -46.12
C LEU A 426 -2.61 20.42 -46.89
N LYS A 427 -3.61 20.71 -47.72
CA LYS A 427 -3.71 21.93 -48.50
C LYS A 427 -5.11 22.52 -48.32
N ALA A 428 -5.16 23.85 -48.28
CA ALA A 428 -6.40 24.61 -48.29
C ALA A 428 -6.47 25.45 -49.56
N THR A 429 -7.64 25.45 -50.20
CA THR A 429 -7.93 26.27 -51.38
C THR A 429 -9.18 27.09 -51.12
N THR A 430 -9.02 28.41 -51.06
CA THR A 430 -10.12 29.35 -50.83
C THR A 430 -10.93 29.54 -52.11
N GLN A 431 -12.26 29.41 -52.01
CA GLN A 431 -13.24 29.61 -53.08
C GLN A 431 -14.41 30.43 -52.51
N GLY A 432 -14.34 31.76 -52.67
CA GLY A 432 -15.28 32.68 -52.02
C GLY A 432 -15.15 32.62 -50.50
N GLU A 433 -16.26 32.43 -49.79
CA GLU A 433 -16.27 32.21 -48.32
C GLU A 433 -15.97 30.77 -47.90
N SER A 434 -15.92 29.83 -48.85
CA SER A 434 -15.66 28.42 -48.59
C SER A 434 -14.18 28.08 -48.77
N VAL A 435 -13.69 27.13 -47.98
CA VAL A 435 -12.32 26.62 -48.04
C VAL A 435 -12.40 25.12 -48.27
N LEU A 436 -11.79 24.65 -49.36
CA LEU A 436 -11.67 23.22 -49.65
C LEU A 436 -10.35 22.71 -49.07
N LEU A 437 -10.46 21.76 -48.14
CA LEU A 437 -9.34 21.08 -47.50
C LEU A 437 -9.13 19.73 -48.17
N ARG A 438 -7.87 19.40 -48.48
CA ARG A 438 -7.45 18.10 -49.02
C ARG A 438 -6.16 17.64 -48.38
N TRP A 439 -6.04 16.34 -48.12
CA TRP A 439 -4.84 15.72 -47.57
C TRP A 439 -4.61 14.31 -48.13
N ASN A 440 -3.46 13.72 -47.81
CA ASN A 440 -3.15 12.35 -48.19
C ASN A 440 -3.79 11.35 -47.21
N SER A 441 -4.11 10.15 -47.70
CA SER A 441 -4.53 9.04 -46.84
C SER A 441 -3.43 8.71 -45.82
N THR A 442 -3.83 8.33 -44.62
CA THR A 442 -2.95 8.05 -43.48
C THR A 442 -3.10 6.59 -43.09
N GLU A 443 -2.01 5.85 -43.00
CA GLU A 443 -2.04 4.47 -42.53
C GLU A 443 -2.64 4.40 -41.11
N ARG A 444 -3.45 3.37 -40.84
CA ARG A 444 -4.11 3.12 -39.54
C ARG A 444 -5.13 4.17 -39.12
N ALA A 445 -5.45 5.16 -39.96
CA ALA A 445 -6.53 6.10 -39.68
C ALA A 445 -7.89 5.50 -40.05
N ASP A 446 -8.81 5.47 -39.09
CA ASP A 446 -10.21 5.07 -39.34
C ASP A 446 -11.06 6.30 -39.73
N MET A 447 -10.69 7.48 -39.23
CA MET A 447 -11.34 8.75 -39.55
C MET A 447 -10.43 9.96 -39.35
N TYR A 448 -10.91 11.13 -39.75
CA TYR A 448 -10.26 12.42 -39.59
C TYR A 448 -11.18 13.41 -38.89
N HIS A 449 -10.69 14.02 -37.81
CA HIS A 449 -11.36 15.16 -37.17
C HIS A 449 -10.82 16.46 -37.77
N VAL A 450 -11.71 17.25 -38.35
CA VAL A 450 -11.42 18.53 -38.99
C VAL A 450 -11.97 19.63 -38.11
N TYR A 451 -11.09 20.50 -37.62
CA TYR A 451 -11.43 21.66 -36.81
C TYR A 451 -11.16 22.93 -37.61
N TRP A 452 -12.04 23.93 -37.52
CA TRP A 452 -11.80 25.23 -38.12
C TRP A 452 -12.38 26.37 -37.28
N ARG A 453 -11.86 27.58 -37.48
CA ARG A 453 -12.38 28.81 -36.86
C ARG A 453 -12.05 30.04 -37.67
N ARG A 454 -12.84 31.10 -37.47
CA ARG A 454 -12.58 32.46 -37.98
C ARG A 454 -11.89 33.29 -36.91
N ARG A 455 -10.79 33.97 -37.21
CA ARG A 455 -10.14 34.88 -36.24
C ARG A 455 -10.92 36.21 -36.18
N PRO A 456 -11.14 36.80 -34.98
CA PRO A 456 -10.52 36.50 -33.69
C PRO A 456 -11.30 35.52 -32.79
N SER A 457 -12.31 34.79 -33.31
CA SER A 457 -13.07 33.84 -32.50
C SER A 457 -12.17 32.79 -31.86
N THR A 458 -12.42 32.49 -30.59
CA THR A 458 -11.73 31.44 -29.84
C THR A 458 -12.43 30.08 -29.97
N SER A 459 -13.68 30.08 -30.44
CA SER A 459 -14.50 28.87 -30.58
C SER A 459 -14.14 28.11 -31.86
N TRP A 460 -14.06 26.79 -31.75
CA TRP A 460 -13.79 25.89 -32.86
C TRP A 460 -15.08 25.22 -33.32
N GLU A 461 -15.23 25.09 -34.63
CA GLU A 461 -16.16 24.17 -35.26
C GLU A 461 -15.44 22.86 -35.55
N VAL A 462 -16.16 21.74 -35.49
CA VAL A 462 -15.59 20.40 -35.69
C VAL A 462 -16.50 19.52 -36.53
N SER A 463 -15.90 18.75 -37.43
CA SER A 463 -16.57 17.73 -38.23
C SER A 463 -15.64 16.54 -38.39
N SER A 464 -16.20 15.34 -38.25
CA SER A 464 -15.46 14.12 -38.53
C SER A 464 -15.80 13.59 -39.92
N VAL A 465 -14.80 13.09 -40.66
CA VAL A 465 -14.96 12.50 -41.99
C VAL A 465 -14.08 11.26 -42.15
N ILE A 466 -14.52 10.31 -42.97
CA ILE A 466 -13.70 9.13 -43.33
C ILE A 466 -12.82 9.44 -44.55
N GLY A 467 -13.31 10.29 -45.47
CA GLY A 467 -12.57 10.69 -46.66
C GLY A 467 -11.45 11.69 -46.38
N THR A 468 -10.61 11.95 -47.39
CA THR A 468 -9.43 12.81 -47.29
C THR A 468 -9.66 14.26 -47.75
N SER A 469 -10.91 14.71 -47.72
CA SER A 469 -11.27 16.08 -48.06
C SER A 469 -12.50 16.56 -47.30
N LYS A 470 -12.56 17.87 -47.04
CA LYS A 470 -13.70 18.53 -46.41
C LYS A 470 -13.80 19.96 -46.92
N ARG A 471 -15.02 20.40 -47.22
CA ARG A 471 -15.32 21.83 -47.44
C ARG A 471 -15.83 22.43 -46.12
N VAL A 472 -15.27 23.58 -45.76
CA VAL A 472 -15.64 24.36 -44.56
C VAL A 472 -15.91 25.80 -44.97
N ASN A 473 -16.61 26.57 -44.14
CA ASN A 473 -16.92 27.99 -44.40
C ASN A 473 -16.28 28.87 -43.33
N GLY A 474 -15.81 30.06 -43.71
CA GLY A 474 -15.32 31.05 -42.75
C GLY A 474 -14.08 30.60 -41.95
N ALA A 475 -13.16 29.86 -42.56
CA ALA A 475 -11.96 29.38 -41.88
C ALA A 475 -10.76 30.30 -42.14
N ASP A 476 -10.15 30.80 -41.06
CA ASP A 476 -8.83 31.44 -41.06
C ASP A 476 -7.77 30.53 -40.44
N GLU A 477 -8.20 29.51 -39.71
CA GLU A 477 -7.34 28.50 -39.10
C GLU A 477 -8.03 27.15 -39.17
N VAL A 478 -7.24 26.12 -39.51
CA VAL A 478 -7.72 24.76 -39.72
C VAL A 478 -6.76 23.78 -39.05
N VAL A 479 -7.32 22.76 -38.42
CA VAL A 479 -6.57 21.65 -37.84
C VAL A 479 -7.19 20.33 -38.32
N VAL A 480 -6.37 19.42 -38.82
CA VAL A 480 -6.81 18.06 -39.18
C VAL A 480 -6.06 17.06 -38.32
N VAL A 481 -6.80 16.12 -37.74
CA VAL A 481 -6.27 15.07 -36.86
C VAL A 481 -6.75 13.73 -37.38
N ALA A 482 -5.81 12.84 -37.74
CA ALA A 482 -6.14 11.45 -38.02
C ALA A 482 -6.41 10.71 -36.70
N SER A 483 -7.42 9.84 -36.68
CA SER A 483 -7.88 9.17 -35.47
C SER A 483 -8.27 7.71 -35.75
N ASN A 484 -8.04 6.85 -34.75
CA ASN A 484 -8.50 5.47 -34.72
C ASN A 484 -8.82 5.06 -33.27
N GLY A 485 -9.14 3.80 -33.04
CA GLY A 485 -9.40 3.30 -31.69
C GLY A 485 -8.21 3.42 -30.71
N PHE A 486 -6.96 3.53 -31.18
CA PHE A 486 -5.76 3.67 -30.32
C PHE A 486 -5.49 5.12 -29.91
N GLY A 487 -6.19 6.08 -30.52
CA GLY A 487 -6.12 7.50 -30.20
C GLY A 487 -5.87 8.39 -31.40
N ASN A 488 -5.64 9.66 -31.10
CA ASN A 488 -5.39 10.72 -32.07
C ASN A 488 -3.91 10.79 -32.49
N ALA A 489 -3.68 11.10 -33.76
CA ALA A 489 -2.39 11.53 -34.27
C ALA A 489 -2.04 12.94 -33.77
N HIS A 490 -0.80 13.38 -34.01
CA HIS A 490 -0.47 14.80 -33.84
C HIS A 490 -1.28 15.65 -34.82
N ALA A 491 -1.67 16.83 -34.35
CA ALA A 491 -2.52 17.74 -35.09
C ALA A 491 -1.77 18.44 -36.21
N ALA A 492 -2.42 18.57 -37.36
CA ALA A 492 -1.84 19.09 -38.58
C ALA A 492 -2.52 20.45 -38.91
N ARG A 493 -1.78 21.57 -38.88
CA ARG A 493 -2.37 22.92 -38.81
C ARG A 493 -2.06 23.80 -40.03
N LEU A 494 -3.09 24.48 -40.54
CA LEU A 494 -2.98 25.55 -41.52
C LEU A 494 -3.53 26.86 -40.92
N VAL A 495 -2.84 27.96 -41.18
CA VAL A 495 -3.31 29.31 -40.84
C VAL A 495 -3.30 30.16 -42.11
N ASN A 496 -4.36 30.93 -42.31
CA ASN A 496 -4.46 31.90 -43.38
C ASN A 496 -3.90 33.24 -42.91
N GLU A 497 -2.80 33.67 -43.51
CA GLU A 497 -2.21 34.98 -43.30
C GLU A 497 -2.22 35.74 -44.62
N ASN A 498 -2.93 36.87 -44.66
CA ASN A 498 -3.03 37.75 -45.82
C ASN A 498 -3.45 37.02 -47.12
N GLY A 499 -4.39 36.08 -47.01
CA GLY A 499 -4.90 35.31 -48.15
C GLY A 499 -4.04 34.11 -48.54
N LYS A 500 -2.92 33.88 -47.86
CA LYS A 500 -2.04 32.73 -48.07
C LYS A 500 -2.17 31.73 -46.94
N TRP A 501 -2.48 30.48 -47.29
CA TRP A 501 -2.47 29.37 -46.35
C TRP A 501 -1.04 28.93 -46.08
N ILE A 502 -0.61 29.11 -44.84
CA ILE A 502 0.71 28.71 -44.36
C ILE A 502 0.55 27.39 -43.62
N ALA A 503 1.28 26.42 -44.14
CA ALA A 503 1.51 25.15 -43.51
C ALA A 503 2.46 25.31 -42.35
N PHE A 504 1.97 25.05 -41.13
CA PHE A 504 2.84 24.69 -40.01
C PHE A 504 3.05 23.17 -40.08
N TYR A 505 3.63 22.74 -41.21
CA TYR A 505 4.06 21.38 -41.47
C TYR A 505 5.58 21.40 -41.56
N TYR A 506 6.18 20.30 -41.11
CA TYR A 506 7.58 19.97 -41.31
C TYR A 506 8.05 20.19 -42.75
#